data_AF-A0AAX4IZT8-F1
#
_entry.id   AF-A0AAX4IZT8-F1
#
_cell.length_a   1.000
_cell.length_b   1.000
_cell.length_c   1.000
_cell.angle_alpha   90.00
_cell.angle_beta   90.00
_cell.angle_gamma   90.00
#
_symmetry.space_group_name_H-M   'P 1'
#
loop_
_entity.id
_entity.type
_entity.pdbx_description
1 polymer ?
#
loop_
_entity_poly.entity_id
_entity_poly.type
_entity_poly.pdbx_seq_one_letter_code
_entity_poly.pdbx_strand_id
1 'polypeptide(L)'
;MASETKPLLAEEPSIPLAPSSAPESASSSTPARRFPQAIAHRGFKALYPENTLLAFRGALDAGAHALETDLHLTRDGVVVLSHDGNLKRCFGVDRRISECEWDYLRTLRTVQEPGEGMPRLEDLLAFLAKGGAGRERIWVLLDIKTDDPPVELLERVAEVLASTPGPVPWEERIVLGCWNQPYITHVRSILPTYPVTLISWSPFYARGFLSPAEPNLSFNMFQKSLVGPAGKLFIRDIRKANRRLFVWTVNDEEWMEWSIRAGADGVITDDPELFLEVCRRWEGKETAAAAGHRSGSVVGDVAAGEESNDAKAARRAGRVRDGTWRRTLKLYLEIVGVQVLVAVLTPVLMLVARFGVVAPGPSTTKALRL
;
A
#
# COMPACT_ATOMS: atom_id res chain seq x y z
N MET A 1 -21.10 40.36 42.22
CA MET A 1 -21.58 40.01 40.87
C MET A 1 -20.46 39.22 40.20
N ALA A 2 -20.58 37.90 40.18
CA ALA A 2 -19.67 37.00 39.47
C ALA A 2 -20.23 36.79 38.06
N SER A 3 -19.41 37.04 37.04
CA SER A 3 -19.70 36.69 35.66
C SER A 3 -18.86 35.47 35.32
N GLU A 4 -19.46 34.29 35.41
CA GLU A 4 -18.92 33.04 34.89
C GLU A 4 -19.04 33.06 33.36
N THR A 5 -17.91 33.16 32.66
CA THR A 5 -17.81 32.78 31.25
C THR A 5 -16.98 31.52 31.13
N LYS A 6 -17.69 30.41 30.96
CA LYS A 6 -17.22 29.12 30.43
C LYS A 6 -16.19 29.35 29.30
N PRO A 7 -15.05 28.63 29.28
CA PRO A 7 -14.30 28.50 28.05
C PRO A 7 -15.12 27.62 27.09
N LEU A 8 -15.46 28.16 25.91
CA LEU A 8 -15.81 27.33 24.76
C LEU A 8 -14.60 26.42 24.50
N LEU A 9 -14.77 25.12 24.70
CA LEU A 9 -13.91 24.12 24.08
C LEU A 9 -13.99 24.36 22.58
N ALA A 10 -12.93 24.91 22.00
CA ALA A 10 -12.75 24.88 20.56
C ALA A 10 -12.76 23.40 20.15
N GLU A 11 -13.61 23.07 19.17
CA GLU A 11 -13.57 21.78 18.50
C GLU A 11 -12.13 21.53 18.03
N GLU A 12 -11.55 20.40 18.46
CA GLU A 12 -10.22 20.00 18.06
C GLU A 12 -10.18 19.82 16.53
N PRO A 13 -9.12 20.28 15.85
CA PRO A 13 -9.01 20.16 14.39
C PRO A 13 -9.08 18.69 13.95
N SER A 14 -9.92 18.42 12.94
CA SER A 14 -10.23 17.09 12.45
C SER A 14 -9.18 16.55 11.47
N ILE A 15 -8.62 15.41 11.84
CA ILE A 15 -7.63 14.61 11.10
C ILE A 15 -8.31 13.90 9.88
N PRO A 16 -7.85 14.04 8.63
CA PRO A 16 -8.10 13.18 7.48
C PRO A 16 -7.94 11.69 7.78
N LEU A 17 -8.92 10.91 7.33
CA LEU A 17 -9.07 9.49 7.64
C LEU A 17 -8.10 8.60 6.82
N ALA A 18 -7.01 8.13 7.43
CA ALA A 18 -6.61 6.72 7.33
C ALA A 18 -7.32 5.97 8.48
N PRO A 19 -8.04 4.86 8.24
CA PRO A 19 -9.16 4.55 9.12
C PRO A 19 -8.73 4.02 10.52
N SER A 20 -9.33 4.64 11.54
CA SER A 20 -9.49 4.37 12.99
C SER A 20 -8.34 3.89 13.89
N SER A 21 -8.06 4.73 14.89
CA SER A 21 -8.02 4.33 16.30
C SER A 21 -9.09 5.10 17.10
N ALA A 22 -10.10 4.37 17.61
CA ALA A 22 -11.18 4.74 18.56
C ALA A 22 -12.55 5.20 17.98
N PRO A 23 -13.68 4.93 18.71
CA PRO A 23 -15.03 4.92 18.14
C PRO A 23 -15.84 6.19 18.42
N GLU A 24 -16.58 6.67 17.41
CA GLU A 24 -17.76 7.51 17.62
C GLU A 24 -18.99 6.65 17.95
N SER A 25 -19.90 7.24 18.71
CA SER A 25 -21.00 6.61 19.42
C SER A 25 -22.01 5.86 18.54
N ALA A 26 -22.60 4.83 19.15
CA ALA A 26 -23.51 3.89 18.53
C ALA A 26 -24.77 4.55 17.92
N SER A 27 -24.89 4.48 16.60
CA SER A 27 -26.16 4.48 15.87
C SER A 27 -26.35 3.08 15.27
N SER A 28 -27.49 2.47 15.58
CA SER A 28 -27.86 1.07 15.30
C SER A 28 -28.21 0.79 13.83
N SER A 29 -27.41 1.29 12.89
CA SER A 29 -27.41 0.81 11.51
C SER A 29 -26.23 -0.14 11.33
N THR A 30 -26.47 -1.34 10.81
CA THR A 30 -25.40 -2.25 10.38
C THR A 30 -24.45 -1.46 9.49
N PRO A 31 -23.17 -1.23 9.85
CA PRO A 31 -22.29 -0.41 9.04
C PRO A 31 -22.19 -1.04 7.66
N ALA A 32 -22.55 -0.28 6.62
CA ALA A 32 -22.37 -0.70 5.24
C ALA A 32 -20.92 -1.20 5.09
N ARG A 33 -20.76 -2.44 4.62
CA ARG A 33 -19.45 -3.07 4.51
C ARG A 33 -18.60 -2.20 3.58
N ARG A 34 -17.61 -1.49 4.13
CA ARG A 34 -16.65 -0.73 3.31
C ARG A 34 -15.76 -1.72 2.58
N PHE A 35 -15.70 -1.62 1.26
CA PHE A 35 -14.75 -2.37 0.43
C PHE A 35 -13.31 -1.99 0.79
N PRO A 36 -12.33 -2.89 0.59
CA PRO A 36 -10.93 -2.54 0.77
C PRO A 36 -10.56 -1.37 -0.14
N GLN A 37 -9.72 -0.46 0.35
CA GLN A 37 -9.21 0.65 -0.42
C GLN A 37 -8.25 0.19 -1.52
N ALA A 38 -8.35 0.78 -2.70
CA ALA A 38 -7.39 0.58 -3.78
C ALA A 38 -6.13 1.41 -3.53
N ILE A 39 -5.01 0.74 -3.24
CA ILE A 39 -3.70 1.37 -3.01
C ILE A 39 -2.84 1.07 -4.25
N ALA A 40 -2.48 2.11 -4.99
CA ALA A 40 -1.75 1.96 -6.25
C ALA A 40 -0.26 1.72 -5.99
N HIS A 41 0.19 0.48 -6.18
CA HIS A 41 1.56 0.04 -5.95
C HIS A 41 2.52 0.72 -6.93
N ARG A 42 3.35 1.64 -6.42
CA ARG A 42 4.25 2.47 -7.23
C ARG A 42 3.52 3.30 -8.30
N GLY A 43 2.29 3.70 -8.00
CA GLY A 43 1.35 4.31 -8.97
C GLY A 43 0.61 3.28 -9.83
N PHE A 44 0.09 3.69 -10.99
CA PHE A 44 -0.60 2.78 -11.93
C PHE A 44 0.42 2.01 -12.79
N LYS A 45 1.24 1.21 -12.13
CA LYS A 45 2.37 0.45 -12.69
C LYS A 45 1.98 -0.53 -13.81
N ALA A 46 0.74 -1.02 -13.82
CA ALA A 46 0.26 -1.86 -14.91
C ALA A 46 0.20 -1.10 -16.25
N LEU A 47 0.05 0.22 -16.23
CA LEU A 47 -0.04 1.06 -17.43
C LEU A 47 1.24 1.87 -17.68
N TYR A 48 1.80 2.47 -16.65
CA TYR A 48 2.92 3.43 -16.74
C TYR A 48 4.19 2.93 -16.04
N PRO A 49 5.37 3.50 -16.34
CA PRO A 49 6.59 3.20 -15.61
C PRO A 49 6.43 3.48 -14.11
N GLU A 50 6.80 2.51 -13.28
CA GLU A 50 6.62 2.57 -11.82
C GLU A 50 7.36 3.73 -11.14
N ASN A 51 6.83 4.24 -10.02
CA ASN A 51 7.39 5.34 -9.23
C ASN A 51 7.67 6.61 -10.07
N THR A 52 6.73 6.99 -10.95
CA THR A 52 6.80 8.21 -11.75
C THR A 52 5.59 9.11 -11.49
N LEU A 53 5.74 10.42 -11.73
CA LEU A 53 4.60 11.36 -11.63
C LEU A 53 3.48 11.00 -12.60
N LEU A 54 3.80 10.42 -13.76
CA LEU A 54 2.81 9.91 -14.71
C LEU A 54 2.03 8.73 -14.11
N ALA A 55 2.71 7.74 -13.51
CA ALA A 55 2.05 6.61 -12.86
C ALA A 55 1.17 7.06 -11.68
N PHE A 56 1.62 8.04 -10.89
CA PHE A 56 0.82 8.59 -9.80
C PHE A 56 -0.42 9.31 -10.30
N ARG A 57 -0.28 10.15 -11.34
CA ARG A 57 -1.44 10.81 -11.97
C ARG A 57 -2.43 9.78 -12.52
N GLY A 58 -1.94 8.78 -13.24
CA GLY A 58 -2.77 7.70 -13.77
C GLY A 58 -3.53 6.95 -12.68
N ALA A 59 -2.92 6.73 -11.52
CA ALA A 59 -3.59 6.08 -10.39
C ALA A 59 -4.75 6.93 -9.83
N LEU A 60 -4.57 8.25 -9.74
CA LEU A 60 -5.64 9.17 -9.34
C LEU A 60 -6.77 9.18 -10.36
N ASP A 61 -6.44 9.25 -11.64
CA ASP A 61 -7.42 9.22 -12.74
C ASP A 61 -8.21 7.91 -12.76
N ALA A 62 -7.57 6.79 -12.36
CA ALA A 62 -8.23 5.49 -12.18
C ALA A 62 -9.13 5.41 -10.92
N GLY A 63 -9.09 6.41 -10.04
CA GLY A 63 -9.87 6.46 -8.80
C GLY A 63 -9.22 5.72 -7.63
N ALA A 64 -7.90 5.52 -7.64
CA ALA A 64 -7.19 4.97 -6.48
C ALA A 64 -7.45 5.82 -5.23
N HIS A 65 -7.51 5.17 -4.07
CA HIS A 65 -7.71 5.85 -2.78
C HIS A 65 -6.38 6.30 -2.18
N ALA A 66 -5.30 5.62 -2.57
CA ALA A 66 -3.96 5.86 -2.06
C ALA A 66 -2.89 5.55 -3.09
N LEU A 67 -1.73 6.16 -2.90
CA LEU A 67 -0.49 5.81 -3.58
C LEU A 67 0.40 5.02 -2.62
N GLU A 68 1.09 4.03 -3.13
CA GLU A 68 2.24 3.43 -2.46
C GLU A 68 3.49 3.72 -3.27
N THR A 69 4.59 4.03 -2.60
CA THR A 69 5.89 4.29 -3.23
C THR A 69 7.02 3.96 -2.27
N ASP A 70 8.20 3.83 -2.82
CA ASP A 70 9.42 3.40 -2.14
C ASP A 70 10.43 4.56 -2.01
N LEU A 71 11.13 4.65 -0.89
CA LEU A 71 12.13 5.70 -0.64
C LEU A 71 13.56 5.17 -0.71
N HIS A 72 14.45 5.93 -1.36
CA HIS A 72 15.90 5.77 -1.25
C HIS A 72 16.62 7.10 -1.10
N LEU A 73 17.84 7.05 -0.57
CA LEU A 73 18.73 8.19 -0.47
C LEU A 73 19.76 8.23 -1.60
N THR A 74 19.94 9.41 -2.18
CA THR A 74 21.05 9.72 -3.08
C THR A 74 22.33 10.06 -2.31
N ARG A 75 23.47 10.10 -2.98
CA ARG A 75 24.76 10.41 -2.34
C ARG A 75 24.77 11.78 -1.66
N ASP A 76 24.07 12.76 -2.23
CA ASP A 76 23.95 14.13 -1.75
C ASP A 76 22.75 14.36 -0.83
N GLY A 77 22.10 13.29 -0.34
CA GLY A 77 21.07 13.36 0.70
C GLY A 77 19.67 13.72 0.20
N VAL A 78 19.43 13.72 -1.11
CA VAL A 78 18.10 13.91 -1.70
C VAL A 78 17.31 12.60 -1.61
N VAL A 79 16.07 12.67 -1.12
CA VAL A 79 15.15 11.52 -1.04
C VAL A 79 14.44 11.32 -2.38
N VAL A 80 14.69 10.18 -3.03
CA VAL A 80 14.13 9.82 -4.34
C VAL A 80 13.17 8.64 -4.27
N LEU A 81 12.29 8.54 -5.26
CA LEU A 81 11.29 7.49 -5.36
C LEU A 81 11.76 6.38 -6.31
N SER A 82 12.08 5.20 -5.77
CA SER A 82 12.51 4.03 -6.53
C SER A 82 12.34 2.77 -5.71
N HIS A 83 11.94 1.65 -6.31
CA HIS A 83 11.83 0.41 -5.53
C HIS A 83 13.19 -0.20 -5.22
N ASP A 84 14.02 -0.33 -6.25
CA ASP A 84 15.34 -0.94 -6.13
C ASP A 84 16.33 0.15 -5.70
N GLY A 85 17.28 -0.20 -4.83
CA GLY A 85 18.42 0.67 -4.51
C GLY A 85 19.44 0.82 -5.64
N ASN A 86 19.15 0.27 -6.83
CA ASN A 86 19.97 0.40 -8.03
C ASN A 86 19.13 0.80 -9.25
N LEU A 87 19.80 1.35 -10.26
CA LEU A 87 19.18 1.95 -11.44
C LEU A 87 18.94 0.95 -12.58
N LYS A 88 19.40 -0.31 -12.45
CA LYS A 88 19.56 -1.22 -13.59
C LYS A 88 18.25 -1.59 -14.25
N ARG A 89 17.24 -1.93 -13.44
CA ARG A 89 15.94 -2.40 -13.95
C ARG A 89 15.13 -1.27 -14.55
N CYS A 90 15.01 -0.14 -13.84
CA CYS A 90 14.12 0.95 -14.25
C CYS A 90 14.77 1.92 -15.24
N PHE A 91 16.09 2.13 -15.15
CA PHE A 91 16.81 3.16 -15.92
C PHE A 91 17.94 2.60 -16.80
N GLY A 92 18.19 1.27 -16.76
CA GLY A 92 19.18 0.63 -17.62
C GLY A 92 20.64 0.88 -17.22
N VAL A 93 20.88 1.51 -16.07
CA VAL A 93 22.22 1.88 -15.59
C VAL A 93 22.64 0.97 -14.45
N ASP A 94 23.80 0.32 -14.55
CA ASP A 94 24.32 -0.55 -13.49
C ASP A 94 25.07 0.25 -12.41
N ARG A 95 24.33 1.05 -11.63
CA ARG A 95 24.83 1.84 -10.50
C ARG A 95 23.83 1.85 -9.35
N ARG A 96 24.31 2.01 -8.11
CA ARG A 96 23.45 2.23 -6.93
C ARG A 96 22.98 3.67 -6.85
N ILE A 97 21.79 3.87 -6.31
CA ILE A 97 21.23 5.22 -6.10
C ILE A 97 22.08 6.01 -5.09
N SER A 98 22.49 5.35 -4.00
CA SER A 98 23.34 5.93 -2.95
C SER A 98 24.76 6.32 -3.39
N GLU A 99 25.17 5.94 -4.60
CA GLU A 99 26.45 6.32 -5.21
C GLU A 99 26.33 7.52 -6.16
N CYS A 100 25.11 7.95 -6.47
CA CYS A 100 24.80 8.98 -7.45
C CYS A 100 24.28 10.26 -6.79
N GLU A 101 24.67 11.41 -7.33
CA GLU A 101 24.07 12.69 -6.97
C GLU A 101 22.76 12.94 -7.73
N TRP A 102 21.87 13.73 -7.13
CA TRP A 102 20.59 14.08 -7.75
C TRP A 102 20.74 14.71 -9.14
N ASP A 103 21.76 15.56 -9.33
CA ASP A 103 22.01 16.24 -10.61
C ASP A 103 22.25 15.26 -11.77
N TYR A 104 22.86 14.10 -11.49
CA TYR A 104 22.96 13.02 -12.46
C TYR A 104 21.63 12.28 -12.62
N LEU A 105 21.00 11.89 -11.50
CA LEU A 105 19.78 11.07 -11.52
C LEU A 105 18.61 11.74 -12.25
N ARG A 106 18.44 13.05 -12.12
CA ARG A 106 17.37 13.80 -12.81
C ARG A 106 17.48 13.79 -14.34
N THR A 107 18.65 13.46 -14.88
CA THR A 107 18.86 13.32 -16.34
C THR A 107 18.37 11.99 -16.89
N LEU A 108 18.21 10.98 -16.03
CA LEU A 108 17.82 9.63 -16.44
C LEU A 108 16.35 9.58 -16.83
N ARG A 109 16.03 8.63 -17.72
CA ARG A 109 14.67 8.29 -18.10
C ARG A 109 14.43 6.81 -17.95
N THR A 110 13.20 6.43 -17.63
CA THR A 110 12.82 5.02 -17.53
C THR A 110 13.04 4.30 -18.85
N VAL A 111 13.47 3.04 -18.79
CA VAL A 111 13.61 2.17 -19.97
C VAL A 111 12.25 1.80 -20.54
N GLN A 112 11.23 1.69 -19.67
CA GLN A 112 9.85 1.53 -20.09
C GLN A 112 9.32 2.86 -20.66
N GLU A 113 8.66 2.78 -21.81
CA GLU A 113 7.98 3.91 -22.43
C GLU A 113 6.60 4.20 -21.80
N PRO A 114 6.16 5.48 -21.75
CA PRO A 114 6.93 6.67 -22.12
C PRO A 114 8.11 6.90 -21.16
N GLY A 115 9.26 7.33 -21.68
CA GLY A 115 10.44 7.61 -20.86
C GLY A 115 10.22 8.74 -19.86
N GLU A 116 10.10 8.39 -18.57
CA GLU A 116 9.80 9.32 -17.48
C GLU A 116 11.01 9.55 -16.57
N GLY A 117 11.08 10.71 -15.91
CA GLY A 117 12.14 11.02 -14.95
C GLY A 117 11.91 10.36 -13.58
N MET A 118 13.00 10.13 -12.83
CA MET A 118 12.92 9.75 -11.42
C MET A 118 12.39 10.92 -10.58
N PRO A 119 11.29 10.77 -9.82
CA PRO A 119 10.81 11.82 -8.93
C PRO A 119 11.54 11.82 -7.58
N ARG A 120 11.57 12.97 -6.93
CA ARG A 120 11.87 13.12 -5.50
C ARG A 120 10.61 12.98 -4.66
N LEU A 121 10.76 12.74 -3.36
CA LEU A 121 9.64 12.83 -2.43
C LEU A 121 8.98 14.22 -2.49
N GLU A 122 9.79 15.28 -2.55
CA GLU A 122 9.32 16.66 -2.71
C GLU A 122 8.40 16.83 -3.94
N ASP A 123 8.74 16.21 -5.07
CA ASP A 123 7.96 16.32 -6.30
C ASP A 123 6.57 15.67 -6.16
N LEU A 124 6.49 14.54 -5.44
CA LEU A 124 5.23 13.87 -5.11
C LEU A 124 4.39 14.72 -4.14
N LEU A 125 4.99 15.25 -3.08
CA LEU A 125 4.29 16.11 -2.11
C LEU A 125 3.75 17.37 -2.79
N ALA A 126 4.57 18.04 -3.61
CA ALA A 126 4.15 19.20 -4.40
C ALA A 126 3.04 18.84 -5.40
N PHE A 127 3.09 17.65 -6.01
CA PHE A 127 2.02 17.15 -6.87
C PHE A 127 0.70 16.98 -6.11
N LEU A 128 0.73 16.40 -4.91
CA LEU A 128 -0.45 16.19 -4.07
C LEU A 128 -0.97 17.47 -3.42
N ALA A 129 -0.10 18.46 -3.21
CA ALA A 129 -0.45 19.73 -2.56
C ALA A 129 -1.18 20.72 -3.47
N LYS A 130 -1.03 20.60 -4.80
CA LYS A 130 -1.67 21.50 -5.79
C LYS A 130 -3.22 21.52 -5.75
N GLY A 131 -3.85 20.60 -5.03
CA GLY A 131 -5.30 20.54 -4.88
C GLY A 131 -6.05 20.14 -6.15
N GLY A 132 -7.36 19.88 -6.00
CA GLY A 132 -8.26 19.53 -7.10
C GLY A 132 -8.10 18.10 -7.61
N ALA A 133 -9.06 17.66 -8.45
CA ALA A 133 -9.15 16.29 -8.99
C ALA A 133 -9.12 15.18 -7.90
N GLY A 134 -9.62 15.46 -6.70
CA GLY A 134 -9.66 14.49 -5.60
C GLY A 134 -8.32 14.28 -4.89
N ARG A 135 -7.25 15.03 -5.26
CA ARG A 135 -5.90 14.91 -4.68
C ARG A 135 -5.91 15.08 -3.18
N GLU A 136 -6.78 15.92 -2.64
CA GLU A 136 -6.92 16.18 -1.20
C GLU A 136 -7.31 14.94 -0.39
N ARG A 137 -7.93 13.94 -1.02
CA ARG A 137 -8.38 12.70 -0.36
C ARG A 137 -7.38 11.54 -0.49
N ILE A 138 -6.33 11.70 -1.28
CA ILE A 138 -5.35 10.65 -1.51
C ILE A 138 -4.38 10.59 -0.34
N TRP A 139 -4.30 9.44 0.32
CA TRP A 139 -3.23 9.18 1.28
C TRP A 139 -2.08 8.41 0.63
N VAL A 140 -0.92 8.37 1.28
CA VAL A 140 0.31 7.79 0.75
C VAL A 140 0.86 6.78 1.74
N LEU A 141 1.23 5.61 1.24
CA LEU A 141 2.02 4.62 1.95
C LEU A 141 3.48 4.74 1.48
N LEU A 142 4.37 5.20 2.35
CA LEU A 142 5.80 5.32 2.04
C LEU A 142 6.53 4.10 2.58
N ASP A 143 7.01 3.22 1.70
CA ASP A 143 7.85 2.09 2.07
C ASP A 143 9.29 2.55 2.33
N ILE A 144 9.75 2.40 3.57
CA ILE A 144 11.11 2.72 3.98
C ILE A 144 11.98 1.48 3.74
N LYS A 145 12.78 1.54 2.67
CA LYS A 145 13.68 0.45 2.30
C LYS A 145 14.84 0.32 3.28
N THR A 146 15.35 -0.91 3.37
CA THR A 146 16.43 -1.25 4.30
C THR A 146 17.83 -1.13 3.69
N ASP A 147 17.93 -0.58 2.47
CA ASP A 147 19.18 -0.41 1.74
C ASP A 147 19.98 0.82 2.22
N ASP A 148 19.30 1.78 2.87
CA ASP A 148 19.88 3.03 3.35
C ASP A 148 20.02 3.07 4.88
N PRO A 149 20.95 3.90 5.44
CA PRO A 149 21.03 4.15 6.86
C PRO A 149 19.69 4.69 7.41
N PRO A 150 19.04 4.00 8.37
CA PRO A 150 17.67 4.31 8.77
C PRO A 150 17.50 5.72 9.34
N VAL A 151 18.44 6.15 10.19
CA VAL A 151 18.37 7.47 10.84
C VAL A 151 18.50 8.58 9.81
N GLU A 152 19.51 8.51 8.94
CA GLU A 152 19.75 9.52 7.92
C GLU A 152 18.57 9.63 6.95
N LEU A 153 18.06 8.51 6.43
CA LEU A 153 16.89 8.53 5.55
C LEU A 153 15.67 9.16 6.24
N LEU A 154 15.39 8.80 7.50
CA LEU A 154 14.23 9.31 8.23
C LEU A 154 14.36 10.80 8.59
N GLU A 155 15.55 11.27 8.94
CA GLU A 155 15.82 12.70 9.16
C GLU A 155 15.59 13.49 7.88
N ARG A 156 16.10 13.01 6.74
CA ARG A 156 15.87 13.64 5.42
C ARG A 156 14.39 13.62 5.01
N VAL A 157 13.67 12.53 5.29
CA VAL A 157 12.22 12.48 5.08
C VAL A 157 11.51 13.51 5.95
N ALA A 158 11.88 13.65 7.23
CA ALA A 158 11.31 14.66 8.11
C ALA A 158 11.56 16.09 7.62
N GLU A 159 12.78 16.38 7.15
CA GLU A 159 13.13 17.68 6.52
C GLU A 159 12.27 17.98 5.29
N VAL A 160 12.07 17.01 4.40
CA VAL A 160 11.24 17.17 3.20
C VAL A 160 9.77 17.39 3.56
N LEU A 161 9.23 16.63 4.52
CA LEU A 161 7.85 16.77 4.98
C LEU A 161 7.60 18.13 5.62
N ALA A 162 8.53 18.63 6.42
CA ALA A 162 8.42 19.95 7.07
C ALA A 162 8.56 21.11 6.07
N SER A 163 9.43 20.97 5.06
CA SER A 163 9.69 22.01 4.05
C SER A 163 8.64 22.09 2.95
N THR A 164 7.82 21.05 2.77
CA THR A 164 6.81 20.97 1.70
C THR A 164 5.40 20.82 2.28
N PRO A 165 4.83 21.82 2.97
CA PRO A 165 3.56 21.66 3.67
C PRO A 165 2.40 21.28 2.73
N GLY A 166 1.60 20.30 3.16
CA GLY A 166 0.40 19.86 2.47
C GLY A 166 -0.82 20.77 2.73
N PRO A 167 -1.93 20.55 2.00
CA PRO A 167 -3.19 21.26 2.23
C PRO A 167 -3.85 20.87 3.57
N VAL A 168 -3.44 19.73 4.11
CA VAL A 168 -3.68 19.24 5.47
C VAL A 168 -2.35 18.66 5.97
N PRO A 169 -2.11 18.59 7.29
CA PRO A 169 -0.91 17.99 7.85
C PRO A 169 -0.60 16.60 7.28
N TRP A 170 0.67 16.34 6.97
CA TRP A 170 1.08 15.12 6.27
C TRP A 170 0.92 13.87 7.13
N GLU A 171 1.04 13.98 8.44
CA GLU A 171 0.81 12.90 9.41
C GLU A 171 -0.60 12.30 9.32
N GLU A 172 -1.54 13.03 8.71
CA GLU A 172 -2.92 12.58 8.51
C GLU A 172 -3.13 11.92 7.15
N ARG A 173 -2.15 12.06 6.25
CA ARG A 173 -2.19 11.55 4.87
C ARG A 173 -1.08 10.56 4.56
N ILE A 174 -0.08 10.40 5.43
CA ILE A 174 1.07 9.55 5.18
C ILE A 174 1.16 8.45 6.22
N VAL A 175 1.29 7.22 5.75
CA VAL A 175 1.57 6.04 6.56
C VAL A 175 2.96 5.55 6.20
N LEU A 176 3.79 5.26 7.20
CA LEU A 176 5.16 4.79 7.01
C LEU A 176 5.21 3.26 7.06
N GLY A 177 5.71 2.63 6.00
CA GLY A 177 5.93 1.19 5.91
C GLY A 177 7.32 0.80 6.41
N CYS A 178 7.39 -0.11 7.37
CA CYS A 178 8.65 -0.56 7.96
C CYS A 178 8.76 -2.10 7.91
N TRP A 179 9.95 -2.61 7.62
CA TRP A 179 10.18 -4.07 7.49
C TRP A 179 10.59 -4.78 8.78
N ASN A 180 11.06 -4.03 9.78
CA ASN A 180 11.60 -4.61 11.02
C ASN A 180 11.48 -3.64 12.22
N GLN A 181 11.70 -4.18 13.42
CA GLN A 181 11.60 -3.44 14.68
C GLN A 181 12.57 -2.23 14.77
N PRO A 182 13.86 -2.33 14.40
CA PRO A 182 14.75 -1.17 14.41
C PRO A 182 14.20 0.06 13.66
N TYR A 183 13.69 -0.13 12.43
CA TYR A 183 13.11 0.97 11.66
C TYR A 183 11.85 1.55 12.33
N ILE A 184 11.00 0.70 12.91
CA ILE A 184 9.85 1.15 13.70
C ILE A 184 10.32 2.03 14.86
N THR A 185 11.34 1.60 15.61
CA THR A 185 11.89 2.38 16.73
C THR A 185 12.43 3.74 16.27
N HIS A 186 13.15 3.80 15.14
CA HIS A 186 13.63 5.08 14.60
C HIS A 186 12.49 5.99 14.15
N VAL A 187 11.47 5.45 13.46
CA VAL A 187 10.28 6.21 13.09
C VAL A 187 9.57 6.78 14.32
N ARG A 188 9.41 5.98 15.38
CA ARG A 188 8.81 6.46 16.64
C ARG A 188 9.60 7.58 17.32
N SER A 189 10.90 7.67 17.06
CA SER A 189 11.73 8.76 17.59
C SER A 189 11.71 10.01 16.71
N ILE A 190 11.75 9.86 15.37
CA ILE A 190 11.96 10.96 14.43
C ILE A 190 10.64 11.51 13.89
N LEU A 191 9.66 10.63 13.64
CA LEU A 191 8.34 10.94 13.08
C LEU A 191 7.22 10.35 13.99
N PRO A 192 7.16 10.73 15.28
CA PRO A 192 6.30 10.08 16.28
C PRO A 192 4.80 10.19 15.99
N THR A 193 4.37 11.24 15.30
CA THR A 193 2.96 11.51 14.96
C THR A 193 2.46 10.67 13.78
N TYR A 194 3.36 10.09 12.99
CA TYR A 194 2.99 9.38 11.78
C TYR A 194 2.53 7.94 12.08
N PRO A 195 1.41 7.49 11.47
CA PRO A 195 1.01 6.09 11.51
C PRO A 195 2.06 5.18 10.86
N VAL A 196 2.20 3.96 11.39
CA VAL A 196 3.17 2.98 10.89
C VAL A 196 2.46 1.70 10.49
N THR A 197 2.96 1.05 9.45
CA THR A 197 2.60 -0.33 9.10
C THR A 197 3.83 -1.23 9.12
N LEU A 198 3.70 -2.40 9.71
CA LEU A 198 4.70 -3.46 9.59
C LEU A 198 4.50 -4.19 8.27
N ILE A 199 5.50 -4.15 7.40
CA ILE A 199 5.57 -4.92 6.16
C ILE A 199 6.14 -6.29 6.50
N SER A 200 5.40 -7.36 6.21
CA SER A 200 5.83 -8.72 6.58
C SER A 200 5.29 -9.81 5.66
N TRP A 201 6.11 -10.84 5.51
CA TRP A 201 5.77 -12.09 4.83
C TRP A 201 5.16 -13.13 5.77
N SER A 202 5.27 -12.94 7.09
CA SER A 202 4.97 -13.96 8.09
C SER A 202 3.96 -13.47 9.12
N PRO A 203 2.75 -14.08 9.18
CA PRO A 203 1.78 -13.76 10.23
C PRO A 203 2.30 -14.13 11.62
N PHE A 204 3.21 -15.10 11.75
CA PHE A 204 3.81 -15.48 13.03
C PHE A 204 4.74 -14.40 13.56
N TYR A 205 5.58 -13.82 12.70
CA TYR A 205 6.41 -12.68 13.06
C TYR A 205 5.56 -11.45 13.37
N ALA A 206 4.63 -11.11 12.47
CA ALA A 206 3.78 -9.93 12.61
C ALA A 206 2.89 -9.97 13.85
N ARG A 207 2.45 -11.16 14.30
CA ARG A 207 1.67 -11.33 15.53
C ARG A 207 2.39 -10.80 16.78
N GLY A 208 3.73 -10.80 16.81
CA GLY A 208 4.49 -10.22 17.92
C GLY A 208 4.26 -8.71 18.10
N PHE A 209 3.82 -8.02 17.05
CA PHE A 209 3.59 -6.58 17.03
C PHE A 209 2.12 -6.19 17.31
N LEU A 210 1.25 -7.17 17.59
CA LEU A 210 -0.12 -6.91 18.03
C LEU A 210 -0.21 -6.50 19.52
N SER A 211 0.92 -6.20 20.14
CA SER A 211 0.98 -5.75 21.53
C SER A 211 0.25 -4.41 21.71
N PRO A 212 -0.50 -4.22 22.81
CA PRO A 212 -1.03 -2.91 23.19
C PRO A 212 0.04 -1.82 23.33
N ALA A 213 1.31 -2.21 23.53
CA ALA A 213 2.45 -1.29 23.59
C ALA A 213 2.74 -0.58 22.25
N GLU A 214 2.16 -1.04 21.14
CA GLU A 214 2.32 -0.45 19.79
C GLU A 214 0.97 0.12 19.28
N PRO A 215 0.42 1.20 19.89
CA PRO A 215 -0.93 1.70 19.67
C PRO A 215 -1.23 2.23 18.27
N ASN A 216 -0.21 2.56 17.45
CA ASN A 216 -0.37 3.16 16.12
C ASN A 216 0.33 2.32 15.02
N LEU A 217 0.35 1.00 15.19
CA LEU A 217 0.95 0.07 14.24
C LEU A 217 -0.09 -0.86 13.62
N SER A 218 -0.23 -0.76 12.30
CA SER A 218 -1.05 -1.65 11.46
C SER A 218 -0.17 -2.59 10.62
N PHE A 219 -0.77 -3.38 9.73
CA PHE A 219 -0.05 -4.45 9.02
C PHE A 219 -0.19 -4.33 7.52
N ASN A 220 0.94 -4.45 6.82
CA ASN A 220 1.03 -4.55 5.38
C ASN A 220 1.60 -5.92 4.98
N MET A 221 0.73 -6.89 4.72
CA MET A 221 1.10 -8.31 4.69
C MET A 221 1.17 -8.89 3.28
N PHE A 222 2.15 -9.76 3.05
CA PHE A 222 2.17 -10.59 1.85
C PHE A 222 0.94 -11.51 1.83
N GLN A 223 0.04 -11.29 0.88
CA GLN A 223 -1.32 -11.85 0.90
C GLN A 223 -1.36 -13.38 1.02
N LYS A 224 -0.50 -14.09 0.26
CA LYS A 224 -0.51 -15.57 0.21
C LYS A 224 -0.14 -16.20 1.55
N SER A 225 0.60 -15.48 2.41
CA SER A 225 0.92 -15.95 3.78
C SER A 225 -0.32 -16.01 4.70
N LEU A 226 -1.40 -15.32 4.33
CA LEU A 226 -2.63 -15.22 5.11
C LEU A 226 -3.68 -16.27 4.73
N VAL A 227 -3.43 -17.07 3.69
CA VAL A 227 -4.36 -18.12 3.27
C VAL A 227 -4.32 -19.27 4.28
N GLY A 228 -5.48 -19.86 4.60
CA GLY A 228 -5.56 -21.01 5.53
C GLY A 228 -5.69 -20.63 7.01
N PRO A 229 -5.61 -21.62 7.93
CA PRO A 229 -6.01 -21.45 9.33
C PRO A 229 -5.19 -20.41 10.11
N ALA A 230 -3.85 -20.44 9.98
CA ALA A 230 -2.97 -19.53 10.70
C ALA A 230 -3.22 -18.06 10.29
N GLY A 231 -3.35 -17.81 8.99
CA GLY A 231 -3.70 -16.49 8.48
C GLY A 231 -5.09 -16.02 8.90
N LYS A 232 -6.11 -16.90 8.86
CA LYS A 232 -7.45 -16.57 9.39
C LYS A 232 -7.43 -16.19 10.87
N LEU A 233 -6.65 -16.89 11.69
CA LEU A 233 -6.47 -16.55 13.11
C LEU A 233 -5.80 -15.19 13.25
N PHE A 234 -4.74 -14.93 12.48
CA PHE A 234 -4.05 -13.63 12.51
C PHE A 234 -4.97 -12.48 12.09
N ILE A 235 -5.73 -12.63 11.00
CA ILE A 235 -6.72 -11.63 10.57
C ILE A 235 -7.76 -11.36 11.66
N ARG A 236 -8.26 -12.42 12.32
CA ARG A 236 -9.21 -12.27 13.44
C ARG A 236 -8.58 -11.44 14.58
N ASP A 237 -7.33 -11.69 14.89
CA ASP A 237 -6.64 -11.05 16.01
C ASP A 237 -6.28 -9.59 15.69
N ILE A 238 -5.93 -9.27 14.43
CA ILE A 238 -5.84 -7.88 13.92
C ILE A 238 -7.16 -7.14 14.14
N ARG A 239 -8.30 -7.72 13.73
CA ARG A 239 -9.62 -7.09 13.89
C ARG A 239 -9.98 -6.87 15.35
N LYS A 240 -9.71 -7.85 16.22
CA LYS A 240 -9.93 -7.72 17.67
C LYS A 240 -9.09 -6.59 18.28
N ALA A 241 -7.89 -6.36 17.78
CA ALA A 241 -7.01 -5.29 18.20
C ALA A 241 -7.33 -3.93 17.53
N ASN A 242 -8.40 -3.85 16.72
CA ASN A 242 -8.76 -2.67 15.93
C ASN A 242 -7.57 -2.13 15.09
N ARG A 243 -6.82 -3.05 14.48
CA ARG A 243 -5.70 -2.74 13.57
C ARG A 243 -6.12 -2.87 12.12
N ARG A 244 -5.42 -2.16 11.23
CA ARG A 244 -5.64 -2.27 9.79
C ARG A 244 -4.79 -3.36 9.17
N LEU A 245 -5.35 -3.97 8.13
CA LEU A 245 -4.70 -4.95 7.29
C LEU A 245 -4.71 -4.50 5.84
N PHE A 246 -3.53 -4.15 5.34
CA PHE A 246 -3.23 -4.01 3.92
C PHE A 246 -2.60 -5.30 3.41
N VAL A 247 -2.84 -5.65 2.14
CA VAL A 247 -2.26 -6.84 1.52
C VAL A 247 -1.61 -6.52 0.19
N TRP A 248 -0.45 -7.14 -0.06
CA TRP A 248 0.36 -6.90 -1.26
C TRP A 248 0.98 -8.18 -1.85
N THR A 249 1.46 -8.14 -3.09
CA THR A 249 0.93 -7.30 -4.19
C THR A 249 -0.12 -8.15 -4.91
N VAL A 250 -1.34 -7.63 -5.07
CA VAL A 250 -2.49 -8.43 -5.51
C VAL A 250 -2.95 -7.97 -6.88
N ASN A 251 -2.57 -8.73 -7.91
CA ASN A 251 -2.81 -8.36 -9.32
C ASN A 251 -3.80 -9.28 -10.05
N ASP A 252 -4.13 -10.44 -9.49
CA ASP A 252 -5.09 -11.39 -10.08
C ASP A 252 -6.47 -11.22 -9.45
N GLU A 253 -7.52 -11.29 -10.28
CA GLU A 253 -8.90 -11.08 -9.82
C GLU A 253 -9.33 -12.05 -8.73
N GLU A 254 -8.96 -13.33 -8.81
CA GLU A 254 -9.35 -14.33 -7.81
C GLU A 254 -8.79 -13.97 -6.42
N TRP A 255 -7.59 -13.39 -6.40
CA TRP A 255 -6.93 -12.92 -5.20
C TRP A 255 -7.49 -11.58 -4.72
N MET A 256 -7.90 -10.69 -5.63
CA MET A 256 -8.65 -9.49 -5.27
C MET A 256 -9.98 -9.84 -4.57
N GLU A 257 -10.77 -10.77 -5.14
CA GLU A 257 -12.01 -11.28 -4.53
C GLU A 257 -11.73 -11.98 -3.19
N TRP A 258 -10.61 -12.69 -3.07
CA TRP A 258 -10.18 -13.25 -1.78
C TRP A 258 -9.93 -12.16 -0.74
N SER A 259 -9.24 -11.06 -1.09
CA SER A 259 -8.97 -9.95 -0.16
C SER A 259 -10.26 -9.29 0.35
N ILE A 260 -11.24 -9.10 -0.54
CA ILE A 260 -12.57 -8.56 -0.18
C ILE A 260 -13.25 -9.49 0.84
N ARG A 261 -13.28 -10.80 0.56
CA ARG A 261 -13.85 -11.81 1.48
C ARG A 261 -13.10 -11.88 2.81
N ALA A 262 -11.78 -11.78 2.78
CA ALA A 262 -10.92 -11.78 3.95
C ALA A 262 -11.11 -10.52 4.81
N GLY A 263 -11.76 -9.48 4.28
CA GLY A 263 -12.01 -8.23 4.99
C GLY A 263 -10.72 -7.45 5.22
N ALA A 264 -9.85 -7.41 4.21
CA ALA A 264 -8.71 -6.49 4.21
C ALA A 264 -9.22 -5.04 4.16
N ASP A 265 -8.48 -4.11 4.76
CA ASP A 265 -8.79 -2.68 4.74
C ASP A 265 -8.27 -1.99 3.47
N GLY A 266 -7.26 -2.58 2.83
CA GLY A 266 -6.70 -2.09 1.58
C GLY A 266 -5.95 -3.16 0.81
N VAL A 267 -5.92 -3.00 -0.51
CA VAL A 267 -5.23 -3.90 -1.44
C VAL A 267 -4.24 -3.08 -2.24
N ILE A 268 -2.98 -3.46 -2.14
CA ILE A 268 -1.87 -2.89 -2.91
C ILE A 268 -1.77 -3.67 -4.22
N THR A 269 -1.99 -2.97 -5.32
CA THR A 269 -2.12 -3.54 -6.68
C THR A 269 -1.40 -2.67 -7.70
N ASP A 270 -0.80 -3.30 -8.72
CA ASP A 270 -0.25 -2.60 -9.87
C ASP A 270 -1.36 -2.00 -10.76
N ASP A 271 -2.58 -2.55 -10.67
CA ASP A 271 -3.75 -2.18 -11.46
C ASP A 271 -4.92 -1.77 -10.54
N PRO A 272 -4.96 -0.50 -10.09
CA PRO A 272 -6.05 0.01 -9.26
C PRO A 272 -7.39 0.03 -10.00
N GLU A 273 -7.39 0.26 -11.32
CA GLU A 273 -8.62 0.29 -12.14
C GLU A 273 -9.31 -1.08 -12.14
N LEU A 274 -8.55 -2.16 -12.38
CA LEU A 274 -9.05 -3.53 -12.32
C LEU A 274 -9.57 -3.86 -10.92
N PHE A 275 -8.86 -3.49 -9.86
CA PHE A 275 -9.31 -3.79 -8.50
C PHE A 275 -10.64 -3.09 -8.16
N LEU A 276 -10.79 -1.82 -8.56
CA LEU A 276 -12.04 -1.09 -8.37
C LEU A 276 -13.19 -1.70 -9.18
N GLU A 277 -12.92 -2.22 -10.37
CA GLU A 277 -13.91 -2.99 -11.15
C GLU A 277 -14.33 -4.27 -10.42
N VAL A 278 -13.38 -5.02 -9.86
CA VAL A 278 -13.67 -6.21 -9.04
C VAL A 278 -14.54 -5.86 -7.84
N CYS A 279 -14.26 -4.76 -7.13
CA CYS A 279 -15.08 -4.27 -6.02
C CYS A 279 -16.52 -3.94 -6.47
N ARG A 280 -16.70 -3.21 -7.58
CA ARG A 280 -18.04 -2.89 -8.13
C ARG A 280 -18.82 -4.15 -8.51
N ARG A 281 -18.17 -5.12 -9.17
CA ARG A 281 -18.79 -6.41 -9.51
C ARG A 281 -19.16 -7.22 -8.26
N TRP A 282 -18.34 -7.16 -7.20
CA TRP A 282 -18.63 -7.81 -5.93
C TRP A 282 -19.85 -7.19 -5.25
N GLU A 283 -19.94 -5.86 -5.21
CA GLU A 283 -21.08 -5.13 -4.67
C GLU A 283 -22.39 -5.48 -5.39
N GLY A 284 -22.36 -5.53 -6.73
CA GLY A 284 -23.50 -5.98 -7.54
C GLY A 284 -23.96 -7.41 -7.20
N LYS A 285 -23.02 -8.34 -6.94
CA LYS A 285 -23.35 -9.71 -6.52
C LYS A 285 -23.97 -9.76 -5.11
N GLU A 286 -23.45 -9.00 -4.15
CA GLU A 286 -23.99 -8.96 -2.78
C GLU A 286 -25.39 -8.33 -2.74
N THR A 287 -25.59 -7.23 -3.46
CA THR A 287 -26.90 -6.56 -3.58
C THR A 287 -27.93 -7.46 -4.28
N ALA A 288 -27.56 -8.13 -5.37
CA ALA A 288 -28.43 -9.10 -6.03
C ALA A 288 -28.75 -10.32 -5.15
N ALA A 289 -27.80 -10.83 -4.36
CA ALA A 289 -28.04 -11.93 -3.43
C ALA A 289 -28.99 -11.53 -2.27
N ALA A 290 -28.86 -10.29 -1.79
CA ALA A 290 -29.75 -9.71 -0.78
C ALA A 290 -31.16 -9.43 -1.33
N ALA A 291 -31.27 -9.00 -2.59
CA ALA A 291 -32.53 -8.78 -3.30
C ALA A 291 -33.20 -10.10 -3.74
N GLY A 292 -32.43 -11.15 -4.05
CA GLY A 292 -32.95 -12.48 -4.36
C GLY A 292 -33.69 -13.16 -3.20
N HIS A 293 -33.49 -12.68 -1.96
CA HIS A 293 -34.30 -13.06 -0.78
C HIS A 293 -35.59 -12.21 -0.62
N ARG A 294 -35.82 -11.22 -1.49
CA ARG A 294 -37.01 -10.38 -1.56
C ARG A 294 -37.33 -10.05 -3.03
N SER A 295 -37.96 -11.00 -3.73
CA SER A 295 -38.70 -10.85 -4.99
C SER A 295 -38.43 -9.61 -5.88
N GLY A 296 -37.81 -9.84 -7.05
CA GLY A 296 -38.31 -9.39 -8.38
C GLY A 296 -37.84 -8.06 -9.00
N SER A 297 -37.03 -8.16 -10.08
CA SER A 297 -36.84 -7.23 -11.23
C SER A 297 -36.28 -5.81 -10.94
N VAL A 298 -35.40 -5.14 -11.70
CA VAL A 298 -35.16 -4.95 -13.15
C VAL A 298 -33.66 -4.60 -13.37
N VAL A 299 -33.09 -4.98 -14.51
CA VAL A 299 -31.72 -4.64 -14.97
C VAL A 299 -31.73 -3.36 -15.82
N GLY A 300 -30.74 -2.48 -15.63
CA GLY A 300 -30.43 -1.38 -16.54
C GLY A 300 -28.92 -1.23 -16.69
N ASP A 301 -28.42 -1.45 -17.91
CA ASP A 301 -27.02 -1.24 -18.30
C ASP A 301 -26.75 0.24 -18.59
N VAL A 302 -25.60 0.74 -18.13
CA VAL A 302 -25.03 2.01 -18.61
C VAL A 302 -23.58 1.77 -19.00
N ALA A 303 -23.32 1.88 -20.30
CA ALA A 303 -21.99 1.89 -20.89
C ALA A 303 -21.32 3.25 -20.67
N ALA A 304 -20.03 3.24 -20.32
CA ALA A 304 -19.17 4.42 -20.29
C ALA A 304 -18.03 4.24 -21.32
N GLY A 305 -17.77 5.32 -22.06
CA GLY A 305 -16.98 5.36 -23.29
C GLY A 305 -15.47 5.12 -23.16
N GLU A 306 -14.89 4.71 -24.28
CA GLU A 306 -13.53 4.19 -24.44
C GLU A 306 -12.51 5.22 -24.93
N GLU A 307 -11.27 5.05 -24.47
CA GLU A 307 -10.06 5.21 -25.28
C GLU A 307 -9.38 3.82 -25.35
N SER A 308 -8.70 3.51 -26.47
CA SER A 308 -8.64 2.16 -27.08
C SER A 308 -8.58 0.99 -26.08
N ASN A 309 -9.70 0.26 -25.98
CA ASN A 309 -9.93 -0.86 -25.10
C ASN A 309 -8.92 -2.01 -25.30
N ASP A 310 -8.29 -2.07 -26.48
CA ASP A 310 -7.37 -3.14 -26.88
C ASP A 310 -6.06 -3.18 -26.09
N ALA A 311 -5.46 -2.03 -25.78
CA ALA A 311 -4.21 -1.98 -25.02
C ALA A 311 -4.41 -2.34 -23.53
N LYS A 312 -5.56 -1.92 -22.97
CA LYS A 312 -5.99 -2.31 -21.61
C LYS A 312 -6.33 -3.79 -21.55
N ALA A 313 -7.08 -4.30 -22.52
CA ALA A 313 -7.48 -5.71 -22.61
C ALA A 313 -6.27 -6.64 -22.78
N ALA A 314 -5.30 -6.28 -23.63
CA ALA A 314 -4.09 -7.09 -23.86
C ALA A 314 -3.21 -7.23 -22.61
N ARG A 315 -3.12 -6.19 -21.76
CA ARG A 315 -2.36 -6.24 -20.49
C ARG A 315 -3.10 -6.98 -19.37
N ARG A 316 -4.44 -7.03 -19.45
CA ARG A 316 -5.30 -7.82 -18.56
C ARG A 316 -5.38 -9.30 -18.97
N ALA A 317 -5.02 -9.64 -20.22
CA ALA A 317 -5.00 -11.01 -20.74
C ALA A 317 -4.03 -11.90 -19.93
N GLY A 318 -4.58 -12.70 -19.02
CA GLY A 318 -3.85 -13.55 -18.08
C GLY A 318 -4.17 -13.28 -16.60
N ARG A 319 -4.58 -12.05 -16.25
CA ARG A 319 -5.01 -11.68 -14.88
C ARG A 319 -6.52 -11.82 -14.67
N VAL A 320 -7.27 -11.79 -15.78
CA VAL A 320 -8.71 -12.04 -15.81
C VAL A 320 -8.98 -13.54 -15.62
N ARG A 321 -10.01 -13.84 -14.83
CA ARG A 321 -10.45 -15.19 -14.49
C ARG A 321 -10.83 -15.97 -15.75
N ASP A 322 -10.05 -16.99 -16.11
CA ASP A 322 -10.40 -17.93 -17.19
C ASP A 322 -11.36 -19.05 -16.74
N GLY A 323 -11.67 -19.12 -15.44
CA GLY A 323 -12.68 -20.01 -14.86
C GLY A 323 -12.29 -21.49 -14.78
N THR A 324 -11.05 -21.87 -15.12
CA THR A 324 -10.65 -23.27 -15.13
C THR A 324 -10.27 -23.78 -13.74
N TRP A 325 -10.88 -24.90 -13.31
CA TRP A 325 -10.56 -25.54 -12.02
C TRP A 325 -9.07 -25.91 -11.88
N ARG A 326 -8.41 -26.19 -13.01
CA ARG A 326 -6.97 -26.50 -13.08
C ARG A 326 -6.11 -25.31 -12.63
N ARG A 327 -6.46 -24.08 -13.04
CA ARG A 327 -5.78 -22.86 -12.61
C ARG A 327 -5.98 -22.63 -11.12
N THR A 328 -7.21 -22.78 -10.62
CA THR A 328 -7.49 -22.68 -9.18
C THR A 328 -6.66 -23.68 -8.39
N LEU A 329 -6.62 -24.96 -8.78
CA LEU A 329 -5.81 -25.97 -8.08
C LEU A 329 -4.31 -25.63 -8.10
N LYS A 330 -3.78 -25.20 -9.25
CA LYS A 330 -2.38 -24.80 -9.40
C LYS A 330 -2.02 -23.65 -8.44
N LEU A 331 -2.85 -22.61 -8.38
CA LEU A 331 -2.65 -21.46 -7.49
C LEU A 331 -2.61 -21.86 -6.01
N TYR A 332 -3.48 -22.78 -5.59
CA TYR A 332 -3.49 -23.25 -4.20
C TYR A 332 -2.28 -24.14 -3.87
N LEU A 333 -1.78 -24.95 -4.81
CA LEU A 333 -0.56 -25.72 -4.63
C LEU A 333 0.68 -24.82 -4.50
N GLU A 334 0.77 -23.76 -5.32
CA GLU A 334 1.82 -22.74 -5.21
C GLU A 334 1.80 -22.06 -3.83
N ILE A 335 0.60 -21.78 -3.30
CA ILE A 335 0.47 -21.20 -1.96
C ILE A 335 1.02 -22.11 -0.89
N VAL A 336 0.72 -23.41 -0.93
CA VAL A 336 1.26 -24.35 0.05
C VAL A 336 2.79 -24.33 0.03
N GLY A 337 3.40 -24.35 -1.16
CA GLY A 337 4.85 -24.24 -1.32
C GLY A 337 5.42 -22.94 -0.70
N VAL A 338 4.77 -21.81 -1.00
CA VAL A 338 5.15 -20.50 -0.46
C VAL A 338 5.00 -20.43 1.06
N GLN A 339 3.93 -21.01 1.62
CA GLN A 339 3.68 -21.01 3.06
C GLN A 339 4.66 -21.89 3.83
N VAL A 340 5.03 -23.04 3.27
CA VAL A 340 6.10 -23.87 3.82
C VAL A 340 7.41 -23.08 3.85
N LEU A 341 7.75 -22.40 2.75
CA LEU A 341 8.94 -21.55 2.70
C LEU A 341 8.92 -20.44 3.76
N VAL A 342 7.81 -19.70 3.88
CA VAL A 342 7.64 -18.65 4.90
C VAL A 342 7.79 -19.24 6.31
N ALA A 343 7.17 -20.38 6.60
CA ALA A 343 7.25 -21.02 7.91
C ALA A 343 8.69 -21.44 8.25
N VAL A 344 9.42 -22.01 7.29
CA VAL A 344 10.82 -22.43 7.46
C VAL A 344 11.76 -21.22 7.61
N LEU A 345 11.52 -20.13 6.89
CA LEU A 345 12.35 -18.93 6.97
C LEU A 345 12.02 -18.04 8.17
N THR A 346 10.84 -18.16 8.78
CA THR A 346 10.41 -17.31 9.90
C THR A 346 11.39 -17.33 11.09
N PRO A 347 11.91 -18.49 11.56
CA PRO A 347 12.92 -18.52 12.62
C PRO A 347 14.20 -17.77 12.26
N VAL A 348 14.64 -17.86 11.00
CA VAL A 348 15.82 -17.13 10.50
C VAL A 348 15.53 -15.63 10.48
N LEU A 349 14.39 -15.21 9.95
CA LEU A 349 13.94 -13.82 9.95
C LEU A 349 13.85 -13.24 11.36
N MET A 350 13.32 -14.00 12.32
CA MET A 350 13.26 -13.61 13.72
C MET A 350 14.66 -13.43 14.35
N LEU A 351 15.62 -14.27 13.97
CA LEU A 351 17.00 -14.17 14.43
C LEU A 351 17.69 -12.93 13.83
N VAL A 352 17.57 -12.73 12.52
CA VAL A 352 18.11 -11.59 11.76
C VAL A 352 17.55 -10.27 12.27
N ALA A 353 16.23 -10.19 12.47
CA ALA A 353 15.56 -9.00 13.01
C ALA A 353 15.96 -8.68 14.46
N ARG A 354 16.35 -9.70 15.24
CA ARG A 354 16.79 -9.53 16.64
C ARG A 354 18.24 -9.06 16.76
N PHE A 355 19.09 -9.36 15.78
CA PHE A 355 20.52 -9.06 15.82
C PHE A 355 20.95 -7.96 14.83
N GLY A 356 20.01 -7.33 14.12
CA GLY A 356 20.29 -6.18 13.25
C GLY A 356 21.21 -6.50 12.06
N VAL A 357 21.40 -7.79 11.74
CA VAL A 357 22.15 -8.18 10.54
C VAL A 357 21.22 -7.92 9.37
N VAL A 358 21.50 -6.90 8.56
CA VAL A 358 20.83 -6.73 7.27
C VAL A 358 21.30 -7.89 6.40
N ALA A 359 20.53 -8.98 6.37
CA ALA A 359 20.68 -9.95 5.31
C ALA A 359 20.44 -9.18 4.00
N PRO A 360 21.30 -9.31 2.98
CA PRO A 360 21.02 -8.70 1.69
C PRO A 360 19.62 -9.19 1.27
N GLY A 361 18.70 -8.24 1.08
CA GLY A 361 17.43 -8.54 0.42
C GLY A 361 17.76 -9.32 -0.85
N PRO A 362 16.96 -10.33 -1.23
CA PRO A 362 17.32 -11.25 -2.30
C PRO A 362 17.67 -10.49 -3.58
N SER A 363 18.97 -10.31 -3.79
CA SER A 363 19.55 -10.04 -5.09
C SER A 363 19.23 -11.25 -5.95
N THR A 364 18.75 -10.98 -7.16
CA THR A 364 18.41 -11.94 -8.22
C THR A 364 17.02 -12.55 -8.15
N THR A 365 16.09 -11.89 -8.85
CA THR A 365 15.03 -12.54 -9.61
C THR A 365 15.66 -13.46 -10.67
N LYS A 366 16.05 -14.66 -10.27
CA LYS A 366 16.27 -15.80 -11.18
C LYS A 366 15.92 -17.10 -10.47
N ALA A 367 14.63 -17.27 -10.15
CA ALA A 367 13.91 -18.54 -10.18
C ALA A 367 12.56 -18.38 -9.47
N LEU A 368 11.54 -17.96 -10.21
CA LEU A 368 10.15 -18.40 -10.00
C LEU A 368 9.31 -17.81 -11.15
N ARG A 369 9.58 -18.33 -12.36
CA ARG A 369 8.50 -18.60 -13.31
C ARG A 369 7.97 -19.98 -12.94
N LEU A 370 6.94 -20.03 -12.13
CA LEU A 370 5.99 -21.13 -12.06
C LEU A 370 4.59 -20.52 -12.03
#